data_AF-A0A562BWW6-F1
#
_entry.id   AF-A0A562BWW6-F1
#
_cell.length_a   1.000
_cell.length_b   1.000
_cell.length_c   1.000
_cell.angle_alpha   90.00
_cell.angle_beta   90.00
_cell.angle_gamma   90.00
#
_symmetry.space_group_name_H-M   'P 1'
#
loop_
_entity.id
_entity.type
_entity.pdbx_description
1 polymer ?
#
loop_
_entity_poly.entity_id
_entity_poly.type
_entity_poly.pdbx_seq_one_letter_code
_entity_poly.pdbx_strand_id
1 'polypeptide(L)'
;MRALFVGGTIDNSELDLEGSEPPRHYPPETGSGQSRYRLHALGRRDGTVVCAVYGAPDLDRAEVLRVSDERGHGRRFGAGLEEVD
;
A
#
# COMPACT_ATOMS: atom_id res chain seq x y z
N MET A 1 -9.19 -6.55 -1.76
CA MET A 1 -8.03 -6.46 -0.83
C MET A 1 -8.09 -5.15 -0.06
N ARG A 2 -7.18 -4.89 0.90
CA ARG A 2 -7.09 -3.58 1.60
C ARG A 2 -5.94 -2.72 1.10
N ALA A 3 -6.17 -1.44 0.78
CA ALA A 3 -5.11 -0.44 0.65
C ALA A 3 -4.80 0.17 2.01
N LEU A 4 -3.52 0.31 2.34
CA LEU A 4 -3.02 0.90 3.58
C LEU A 4 -2.14 2.08 3.22
N PHE A 5 -2.35 3.24 3.85
CA PHE A 5 -1.67 4.48 3.47
C PHE A 5 -0.66 4.93 4.52
N VAL A 6 0.54 5.28 4.05
CA VAL A 6 1.62 5.88 4.84
C VAL A 6 1.96 7.26 4.29
N GLY A 7 1.85 8.27 5.15
CA GLY A 7 2.04 9.67 4.80
C GLY A 7 0.91 10.27 3.97
N GLY A 8 1.09 11.52 3.54
CA GLY A 8 0.15 12.22 2.66
C GLY A 8 -1.18 12.62 3.33
N THR A 9 -2.16 12.95 2.50
CA THR A 9 -3.47 13.49 2.93
C THR A 9 -4.35 12.50 3.70
N ILE A 10 -4.21 11.19 3.47
CA ILE A 10 -5.02 10.15 4.10
C ILE A 10 -4.15 9.12 4.83
N ASP A 11 -3.08 9.58 5.48
CA ASP A 11 -2.19 8.74 6.29
C ASP A 11 -2.96 7.91 7.33
N ASN A 12 -2.45 6.72 7.61
CA ASN A 12 -2.98 5.80 8.61
C ASN A 12 -4.44 5.40 8.38
N SER A 13 -4.92 5.56 7.14
CA SER A 13 -6.23 5.13 6.70
C SER A 13 -6.12 3.82 5.92
N GLU A 14 -7.24 3.09 5.86
CA GLU A 14 -7.38 1.89 5.05
C GLU A 14 -8.57 2.04 4.11
N LEU A 15 -8.47 1.53 2.89
CA LEU A 15 -9.57 1.51 1.93
C LEU A 15 -9.78 0.10 1.37
N ASP A 16 -11.01 -0.22 1.00
CA ASP A 16 -11.30 -1.40 0.18
C ASP A 16 -10.82 -1.16 -1.25
N LEU A 17 -10.05 -2.11 -1.77
CA LEU A 17 -9.65 -2.18 -3.17
C LEU A 17 -10.33 -3.38 -3.82
N GLU A 18 -10.98 -3.14 -4.94
CA GLU A 18 -11.57 -4.17 -5.77
C GLU A 18 -10.50 -4.87 -6.63
N GLY A 19 -10.71 -6.14 -6.94
CA GLY A 19 -9.79 -6.95 -7.73
C GLY A 19 -8.70 -7.66 -6.91
N SER A 20 -7.85 -8.40 -7.63
CA SER A 20 -6.74 -9.21 -7.10
C SER A 20 -5.37 -8.55 -7.29
N GLU A 21 -5.27 -7.56 -8.17
CA GLU A 21 -4.05 -6.84 -8.49
C GLU A 21 -4.23 -5.35 -8.14
N PRO A 22 -3.49 -4.82 -7.15
CA PRO A 22 -3.57 -3.40 -6.82
C PRO A 22 -2.92 -2.55 -7.92
N PRO A 23 -3.45 -1.35 -8.20
CA PRO A 23 -2.80 -0.41 -9.11
C PRO A 23 -1.44 0.05 -8.56
N ARG A 24 -0.49 0.36 -9.44
CA ARG A 24 0.81 0.94 -9.02
C ARG A 24 0.68 2.31 -8.35
N HIS A 25 -0.40 3.02 -8.66
CA HIS A 25 -0.67 4.37 -8.20
C HIS A 25 -2.08 4.46 -7.61
N TYR A 26 -2.21 5.26 -6.54
CA TYR A 26 -3.51 5.56 -5.94
C TYR A 26 -3.77 7.08 -5.85
N PRO A 27 -4.95 7.56 -6.26
CA PRO A 27 -5.96 6.84 -7.05
C PRO A 27 -5.38 6.31 -8.38
N PRO A 28 -6.00 5.29 -9.00
CA PRO A 28 -5.62 4.86 -10.34
C PRO A 28 -5.58 6.04 -11.32
N GLU A 29 -4.66 6.02 -12.28
CA GLU A 29 -4.55 7.08 -13.28
C GLU A 29 -5.77 7.08 -14.21
N THR A 30 -6.72 8.00 -13.98
CA THR A 30 -7.92 8.15 -14.82
C THR A 30 -7.85 9.34 -15.79
N GLY A 31 -6.68 10.00 -15.90
CA GLY A 31 -6.45 11.18 -16.75
C GLY A 31 -6.08 12.45 -15.94
N SER A 32 -5.02 13.13 -16.42
CA SER A 32 -4.39 14.41 -16.01
C SER A 32 -4.07 14.69 -14.52
N GLY A 33 -4.53 13.88 -13.58
CA GLY A 33 -4.17 14.00 -12.17
C GLY A 33 -2.83 13.37 -11.83
N GLN A 34 -2.02 14.04 -11.00
CA GLN A 34 -0.82 13.43 -10.40
C GLN A 34 -1.25 12.36 -9.40
N SER A 35 -0.60 11.19 -9.45
CA SER A 35 -0.79 10.13 -8.45
C SER A 35 -0.41 10.64 -7.07
N ARG A 36 -1.30 10.43 -6.09
CA ARG A 36 -1.06 10.89 -4.71
C ARG A 36 -0.31 9.88 -3.87
N TYR A 37 -0.27 8.63 -4.31
CA TYR A 37 0.45 7.57 -3.63
C TYR A 37 1.00 6.57 -4.64
N ARG A 38 2.14 5.97 -4.29
CA ARG A 38 2.78 4.87 -5.03
C ARG A 38 2.69 3.59 -4.21
N LEU A 39 2.51 2.46 -4.87
CA LEU A 39 2.57 1.14 -4.25
C LEU A 39 4.02 0.80 -3.86
N HIS A 40 4.25 0.37 -2.63
CA HIS A 40 5.58 -0.01 -2.12
C HIS A 40 5.69 -1.48 -1.70
N ALA A 41 4.61 -2.08 -1.22
CA ALA A 41 4.61 -3.48 -0.82
C ALA A 41 3.22 -4.12 -0.93
N LEU A 42 3.24 -5.45 -0.99
CA LEU A 42 2.07 -6.31 -1.02
C LEU A 42 2.10 -7.24 0.17
N GLY A 43 1.01 -7.28 0.94
CA GLY A 43 0.80 -8.34 1.93
C GLY A 43 0.27 -9.59 1.24
N ARG A 44 1.05 -10.67 1.25
CA ARG A 44 0.62 -11.97 0.73
C ARG A 44 0.36 -12.98 1.85
N ARG A 45 -0.76 -13.69 1.72
CA ARG A 45 -1.14 -14.83 2.55
C ARG A 45 -1.57 -15.97 1.64
N ASP A 46 -0.89 -17.10 1.75
CA ASP A 46 -1.16 -18.30 0.94
C ASP A 46 -1.21 -18.00 -0.59
N GLY A 47 -0.27 -17.18 -1.07
CA GLY A 47 -0.18 -16.75 -2.47
C GLY A 47 -1.24 -15.72 -2.90
N THR A 48 -2.18 -15.37 -2.04
CA THR A 48 -3.20 -14.35 -2.31
C THR A 48 -2.78 -13.00 -1.76
N VAL A 49 -2.95 -11.94 -2.56
CA VAL A 49 -2.70 -10.58 -2.07
C VAL A 49 -3.88 -10.10 -1.24
N VAL A 50 -3.64 -9.84 0.05
CA VAL A 50 -4.68 -9.45 1.02
C VAL A 50 -4.64 -7.96 1.36
N CYS A 51 -3.45 -7.34 1.27
CA CYS A 51 -3.31 -5.90 1.40
C CYS A 51 -2.22 -5.33 0.49
N ALA A 52 -2.28 -4.02 0.26
CA ALA A 52 -1.36 -3.23 -0.54
C ALA A 52 -0.96 -2.00 0.27
N VAL A 53 0.34 -1.76 0.40
CA VAL A 53 0.90 -0.63 1.15
C VAL A 53 1.27 0.47 0.17
N TYR A 54 0.68 1.64 0.36
CA TYR A 54 0.89 2.84 -0.42
C TYR A 54 1.58 3.92 0.40
N GLY A 55 2.53 4.61 -0.22
CA GLY A 55 3.28 5.72 0.36
C GLY A 55 3.04 7.01 -0.40
N ALA A 56 3.10 8.15 0.28
CA ALA A 56 3.14 9.47 -0.35
C ALA A 56 4.32 9.56 -1.34
N PRO A 57 4.23 10.34 -2.43
CA PRO A 57 5.19 10.30 -3.54
C PRO A 57 6.60 10.78 -3.15
N ASP A 58 6.69 11.55 -2.08
CA ASP A 58 7.90 12.12 -1.50
C ASP A 58 8.52 11.25 -0.38
N LEU A 59 7.87 10.15 0.01
CA LEU A 59 8.40 9.24 1.01
C LEU A 59 9.30 8.16 0.41
N ASP A 60 10.43 7.93 1.07
CA ASP A 60 11.31 6.82 0.74
C ASP A 60 10.65 5.48 1.07
N ARG A 61 10.92 4.47 0.25
CA ARG A 61 10.40 3.11 0.45
C ARG A 61 10.78 2.52 1.81
N ALA A 62 12.01 2.70 2.26
CA ALA A 62 12.46 2.17 3.54
C ALA A 62 11.64 2.76 4.71
N GLU A 63 11.29 4.04 4.61
CA GLU A 63 10.44 4.71 5.61
C GLU A 63 9.01 4.15 5.59
N VAL A 64 8.43 3.95 4.40
CA VAL A 64 7.09 3.36 4.25
C VAL A 64 7.03 1.96 4.86
N LEU A 65 8.06 1.13 4.64
CA LEU A 65 8.14 -0.23 5.17
C LEU A 65 8.34 -0.23 6.69
N ARG A 66 9.23 0.63 7.22
CA ARG A 66 9.44 0.78 8.66
C ARG A 66 8.14 1.14 9.39
N VAL A 67 7.46 2.18 8.90
CA VAL A 67 6.17 2.60 9.47
C VAL A 67 5.11 1.50 9.35
N SER A 68 5.10 0.76 8.24
CA SER A 68 4.17 -0.36 8.06
C SER A 68 4.41 -1.52 9.01
N ASP A 69 5.67 -1.83 9.32
CA ASP A 69 6.02 -2.83 10.32
C ASP A 69 5.64 -2.39 11.73
N GLU A 70 5.92 -1.13 12.09
CA GLU A 70 5.54 -0.54 13.38
C GLU A 70 4.02 -0.58 13.60
N ARG A 71 3.25 -0.23 12.56
CA ARG A 71 1.77 -0.29 12.58
C ARG A 71 1.23 -1.73 12.51
N GLY A 72 2.08 -2.71 12.20
CA GLY A 72 1.68 -4.12 12.09
C GLY A 72 0.79 -4.42 10.89
N HIS A 73 0.95 -3.67 9.79
CA HIS A 73 0.15 -3.85 8.56
C HIS A 73 0.15 -5.30 8.09
N GLY A 74 1.31 -5.94 7.90
CA GLY A 74 1.38 -7.35 7.50
C GLY A 74 0.79 -8.31 8.54
N ARG A 75 1.19 -8.13 9.81
CA ARG A 75 0.74 -8.97 10.94
C ARG A 75 -0.77 -9.00 11.09
N ARG A 76 -1.45 -7.86 10.90
CA ARG A 76 -2.91 -7.74 10.99
C ARG A 76 -3.65 -8.61 9.96
N PHE A 77 -3.07 -8.84 8.78
CA PHE A 77 -3.66 -9.69 7.76
C PHE A 77 -3.13 -11.13 7.77
N GLY A 78 -2.21 -11.45 8.70
CA GLY A 78 -1.48 -12.71 8.69
C GLY A 78 -0.62 -12.88 7.45
N ALA A 79 -0.02 -11.77 6.98
CA ALA A 79 0.70 -11.70 5.71
C ALA A 79 2.15 -11.21 5.91
N GLY A 80 3.07 -11.76 5.12
CA GLY A 80 4.38 -11.16 4.91
C GLY A 80 4.25 -9.99 3.93
N LEU A 81 4.91 -8.87 4.22
CA LEU A 81 5.01 -7.77 3.26
C LEU A 81 6.15 -8.07 2.28
N GLU A 82 5.81 -8.13 1.00
CA GLU A 82 6.75 -8.28 -0.11
C GLU A 82 6.87 -6.92 -0.82
N GLU A 83 8.09 -6.43 -0.97
CA GLU A 83 8.35 -5.19 -1.70
C GLU A 83 7.97 -5.32 -3.18
N VAL A 84 7.57 -4.19 -3.77
CA VAL A 84 7.38 -4.09 -5.22
C VAL A 84 8.34 -3.06 -5.83
N ASP A 85 8.78 -3.35 -7.05
CA ASP A 85 9.65 -2.47 -7.86
C ASP A 85 8.87 -1.30 -8.50
#